data_AF-A0A7D9JR90-F1
#
_entry.id   AF-A0A7D9JR90-F1
#
_cell.length_a   1.000
_cell.length_b   1.000
_cell.length_c   1.000
_cell.angle_alpha   90.00
_cell.angle_beta   90.00
_cell.angle_gamma   90.00
#
_symmetry.space_group_name_H-M   'P 1'
#
loop_
_entity.id
_entity.type
_entity.pdbx_description
1 polymer ?
#
loop_
_entity_poly.entity_id
_entity_poly.type
_entity_poly.pdbx_seq_one_letter_code
_entity_poly.pdbx_strand_id
1 'polypeptide(L)'
;MVRNRMTLILICLTVVQLVLLITINFLASENSQLKRTIEIMASEAKGNNGTATSSEAVGTNKNENKNPRQFVPSEVTILLLKRETSSFETKLKKMKRLFPSSPIKWDGKPGNMGQSLNRMIEEVQTTYFMVLEADVSLSDKTNEGIATLWDALERFPEIDFIGGSYLSDDKLHVACQRYRLCKWTYSESFEYKRSLDNIMICDGTSASFMGRTKSMAKVQDGFDANISDILVMKDFFVRAKATNVIVATRPSFILLLDGFKSLYEKWQSHDITKDLVSFAIKYKIFIFKDEEGNIVDLCSSTSPLSGKDVCIENNAHKLMLNNGHWAYQGLYTYPFLLGYLKVSLREVTNFFEKRNVNYVLKGGVSLGAVKMHSILPWDAGDVDIIVYGMSVAQLLNLLRPWATEMGYVLREHSESEAVHIFCTPKAIGDVAGGLASIFPTRDPPPKYIRIKTNGMWVRYPRNLFQVIMNFYGHGYLEHKMYRKNDAIHCKIKGHNACLPNFKSLFNGKGGTYQEYFCEI
;
A
#
# COMPACT_ATOMS: atom_id res chain seq x y z
N MET A 1 13.94 -18.57 -17.94
CA MET A 1 13.77 -17.61 -16.83
C MET A 1 12.34 -17.78 -16.33
N VAL A 2 12.15 -18.34 -15.13
CA VAL A 2 10.84 -18.85 -14.68
C VAL A 2 10.11 -17.77 -13.88
N ARG A 3 8.92 -17.36 -14.35
CA ARG A 3 8.09 -16.33 -13.71
C ARG A 3 7.07 -16.99 -12.79
N ASN A 4 7.29 -16.90 -11.47
CA ASN A 4 6.27 -17.29 -10.47
C ASN A 4 5.16 -16.22 -10.42
N ARG A 5 3.90 -16.63 -10.57
CA ARG A 5 2.72 -15.78 -10.29
C ARG A 5 1.66 -16.59 -9.53
N MET A 6 1.35 -16.15 -8.31
CA MET A 6 0.29 -16.69 -7.44
C MET A 6 -1.09 -16.54 -8.10
N THR A 7 -2.12 -17.29 -7.66
CA THR A 7 -3.48 -17.22 -8.26
C THR A 7 -4.57 -17.61 -7.24
N LEU A 8 -5.76 -16.97 -7.30
CA LEU A 8 -6.93 -17.16 -6.40
C LEU A 8 -8.30 -17.11 -7.15
N ILE A 9 -9.35 -17.80 -6.65
CA ILE A 9 -10.65 -18.07 -7.35
C ILE A 9 -11.84 -18.29 -6.35
N LEU A 10 -13.05 -17.70 -6.59
CA LEU A 10 -14.16 -17.33 -5.65
C LEU A 10 -15.66 -17.70 -5.93
N ILE A 11 -16.48 -18.16 -4.94
CA ILE A 11 -17.67 -19.07 -5.14
C ILE A 11 -19.10 -18.99 -4.49
N CYS A 12 -20.22 -18.96 -5.25
CA CYS A 12 -21.55 -19.38 -4.68
C CYS A 12 -22.74 -19.90 -5.50
N LEU A 13 -23.78 -20.35 -4.73
CA LEU A 13 -25.05 -21.10 -5.02
C LEU A 13 -26.39 -20.42 -4.63
N THR A 14 -27.43 -20.79 -5.36
CA THR A 14 -28.86 -20.65 -5.02
C THR A 14 -29.55 -21.97 -5.33
N VAL A 15 -30.57 -22.36 -4.57
CA VAL A 15 -31.44 -21.51 -3.75
C VAL A 15 -31.21 -21.78 -2.26
N VAL A 16 -30.41 -20.92 -1.61
CA VAL A 16 -29.67 -21.24 -0.37
C VAL A 16 -28.57 -22.29 -0.64
N GLN A 17 -27.49 -22.28 0.15
CA GLN A 17 -26.40 -23.31 0.20
C GLN A 17 -25.24 -23.25 -0.82
N LEU A 18 -24.29 -22.36 -0.55
CA LEU A 18 -22.88 -22.18 -0.98
C LEU A 18 -22.13 -23.19 -1.92
N VAL A 19 -21.40 -22.67 -2.94
CA VAL A 19 -20.60 -23.42 -3.98
C VAL A 19 -19.13 -23.57 -3.54
N LEU A 20 -18.32 -24.28 -4.33
CA LEU A 20 -16.85 -24.25 -4.26
C LEU A 20 -16.11 -23.79 -5.56
N LEU A 21 -15.20 -22.80 -5.55
CA LEU A 21 -14.44 -22.25 -6.69
C LEU A 21 -13.00 -22.52 -6.27
N ILE A 22 -12.30 -23.29 -7.08
CA ILE A 22 -10.99 -23.82 -6.75
C ILE A 22 -10.02 -23.18 -7.73
N THR A 23 -8.95 -22.58 -7.24
CA THR A 23 -7.83 -22.26 -8.12
C THR A 23 -6.96 -23.49 -8.34
N ILE A 24 -6.55 -23.71 -9.57
CA ILE A 24 -5.58 -24.75 -9.89
C ILE A 24 -4.48 -24.16 -10.78
N ASN A 25 -3.36 -23.78 -10.17
CA ASN A 25 -2.08 -23.67 -10.85
C ASN A 25 -1.12 -24.70 -10.23
N PHE A 26 -0.48 -25.52 -11.07
CA PHE A 26 0.52 -26.48 -10.59
C PHE A 26 1.91 -25.99 -11.00
N LEU A 27 2.77 -25.79 -10.01
CA LEU A 27 4.18 -26.15 -10.14
C LEU A 27 4.35 -27.59 -9.63
N ALA A 28 5.49 -28.21 -9.95
CA ALA A 28 5.64 -29.67 -9.93
C ALA A 28 5.88 -30.28 -8.54
N SER A 29 4.90 -30.20 -7.63
CA SER A 29 4.78 -31.07 -6.46
C SER A 29 3.40 -31.73 -6.41
N GLU A 30 3.38 -32.97 -5.93
CA GLU A 30 2.32 -33.95 -6.15
C GLU A 30 0.99 -33.62 -5.46
N ASN A 31 -0.07 -33.37 -6.25
CA ASN A 31 -1.41 -33.99 -6.23
C ASN A 31 -2.19 -34.25 -4.89
N SER A 32 -1.69 -33.86 -3.73
CA SER A 32 -2.18 -34.23 -2.39
C SER A 32 -3.10 -33.16 -1.79
N GLN A 33 -2.67 -31.89 -1.80
CA GLN A 33 -3.38 -30.74 -1.23
C GLN A 33 -4.80 -30.55 -1.80
N LEU A 34 -4.94 -30.49 -3.13
CA LEU A 34 -6.23 -30.38 -3.80
C LEU A 34 -7.14 -31.58 -3.48
N LYS A 35 -6.56 -32.79 -3.42
CA LYS A 35 -7.30 -34.01 -3.07
C LYS A 35 -7.82 -33.91 -1.62
N ARG A 36 -7.00 -33.46 -0.68
CA ARG A 36 -7.35 -33.31 0.75
C ARG A 36 -8.45 -32.26 0.95
N THR A 37 -8.26 -31.03 0.45
CA THR A 37 -9.26 -29.93 0.49
C THR A 37 -10.64 -30.37 0.04
N ILE A 38 -10.68 -31.22 -0.97
CA ILE A 38 -11.88 -31.77 -1.58
C ILE A 38 -12.45 -32.96 -0.78
N GLU A 39 -11.60 -33.87 -0.31
CA GLU A 39 -12.00 -35.01 0.54
C GLU A 39 -12.63 -34.53 1.84
N ILE A 40 -12.16 -33.39 2.37
CA ILE A 40 -12.74 -32.71 3.54
C ILE A 40 -14.20 -32.38 3.30
N MET A 41 -14.51 -31.63 2.26
CA MET A 41 -15.90 -31.26 1.95
C MET A 41 -16.78 -32.48 1.65
N ALA A 42 -16.23 -33.50 1.01
CA ALA A 42 -16.91 -34.77 0.78
C ALA A 42 -17.06 -35.62 2.07
N SER A 43 -16.31 -35.32 3.13
CA SER A 43 -16.41 -35.95 4.46
C SER A 43 -17.36 -35.19 5.39
N GLU A 44 -17.36 -33.86 5.35
CA GLU A 44 -18.39 -33.00 5.96
C GLU A 44 -19.78 -33.36 5.41
N ALA A 45 -19.87 -33.74 4.13
CA ALA A 45 -21.08 -34.28 3.49
C ALA A 45 -21.52 -35.68 3.97
N LYS A 46 -20.69 -36.41 4.74
CA LYS A 46 -20.88 -37.85 5.04
C LYS A 46 -20.88 -38.23 6.51
N GLY A 47 -20.50 -37.34 7.43
CA GLY A 47 -20.34 -37.67 8.85
C GLY A 47 -21.38 -37.02 9.76
N ASN A 48 -22.34 -37.79 10.30
CA ASN A 48 -22.10 -38.49 11.58
C ASN A 48 -23.31 -39.36 12.02
N ASN A 49 -23.27 -40.67 11.77
CA ASN A 49 -24.08 -41.67 12.49
C ASN A 49 -23.18 -42.33 13.56
N GLY A 50 -22.89 -41.58 14.64
CA GLY A 50 -22.02 -42.02 15.73
C GLY A 50 -22.76 -41.94 17.07
N THR A 51 -22.87 -43.08 17.76
CA THR A 51 -23.51 -43.19 19.07
C THR A 51 -22.70 -42.47 20.15
N ALA A 52 -23.29 -41.45 20.78
CA ALA A 52 -22.67 -40.72 21.88
C ALA A 52 -22.75 -41.53 23.20
N THR A 53 -21.62 -41.67 23.87
CA THR A 53 -21.52 -42.08 25.29
C THR A 53 -21.20 -40.85 26.16
N SER A 54 -21.70 -40.85 27.40
CA SER A 54 -21.88 -39.62 28.21
C SER A 54 -21.01 -39.53 29.45
N SER A 55 -20.20 -38.47 29.54
CA SER A 55 -19.66 -37.79 30.74
C SER A 55 -18.64 -36.75 30.24
N GLU A 56 -18.43 -35.56 30.82
CA GLU A 56 -18.82 -35.00 32.12
C GLU A 56 -19.03 -33.46 31.99
N ALA A 57 -19.59 -32.79 33.00
CA ALA A 57 -20.15 -31.45 32.83
C ALA A 57 -19.28 -30.27 33.31
N VAL A 58 -19.16 -29.22 32.49
CA VAL A 58 -18.88 -27.83 32.91
C VAL A 58 -19.85 -26.91 32.17
N GLY A 59 -20.44 -25.94 32.86
CA GLY A 59 -21.65 -25.23 32.42
C GLY A 59 -21.47 -24.33 31.19
N THR A 60 -22.33 -24.50 30.18
CA THR A 60 -22.42 -23.67 28.97
C THR A 60 -23.86 -23.32 28.60
N ASN A 61 -24.04 -22.26 27.80
CA ASN A 61 -25.34 -21.71 27.42
C ASN A 61 -26.21 -22.71 26.64
N LYS A 62 -27.46 -22.87 27.07
CA LYS A 62 -28.43 -23.89 26.62
C LYS A 62 -28.97 -23.80 25.18
N ASN A 63 -28.34 -23.03 24.27
CA ASN A 63 -28.90 -22.71 22.95
C ASN A 63 -28.12 -23.19 21.71
N GLU A 64 -26.96 -23.85 21.86
CA GLU A 64 -26.13 -24.27 20.71
C GLU A 64 -26.03 -25.80 20.58
N ASN A 65 -27.17 -26.44 20.27
CA ASN A 65 -27.21 -27.86 19.87
C ASN A 65 -27.98 -28.07 18.55
N LYS A 66 -27.73 -27.18 17.58
CA LYS A 66 -28.01 -27.48 16.17
C LYS A 66 -26.78 -28.18 15.60
N ASN A 67 -26.95 -29.38 15.06
CA ASN A 67 -25.87 -30.07 14.35
C ASN A 67 -25.27 -29.14 13.28
N PRO A 68 -23.93 -29.12 13.11
CA PRO A 68 -23.30 -28.33 12.07
C PRO A 68 -23.88 -28.71 10.71
N ARG A 69 -24.16 -27.70 9.87
CA ARG A 69 -24.72 -27.93 8.54
C ARG A 69 -23.75 -28.75 7.69
N GLN A 70 -24.22 -29.89 7.21
CA GLN A 70 -23.49 -30.68 6.22
C GLN A 70 -23.71 -30.08 4.82
N PHE A 71 -22.65 -30.03 4.02
CA PHE A 71 -22.70 -29.67 2.61
C PHE A 71 -23.13 -30.85 1.76
N VAL A 72 -23.97 -30.65 0.74
CA VAL A 72 -24.21 -31.69 -0.26
C VAL A 72 -23.42 -31.36 -1.54
N PRO A 73 -22.51 -32.22 -2.04
CA PRO A 73 -21.69 -31.91 -3.22
C PRO A 73 -22.46 -31.66 -4.51
N SER A 74 -23.72 -32.10 -4.61
CA SER A 74 -24.61 -31.82 -5.74
C SER A 74 -25.19 -30.41 -5.72
N GLU A 75 -25.16 -29.74 -4.57
CA GLU A 75 -25.47 -28.31 -4.52
C GLU A 75 -24.29 -27.62 -5.24
N VAL A 76 -23.07 -27.80 -4.72
CA VAL A 76 -21.80 -27.21 -5.21
C VAL A 76 -21.64 -27.24 -6.75
N THR A 77 -21.76 -26.08 -7.40
CA THR A 77 -21.15 -25.77 -8.71
C THR A 77 -19.63 -25.56 -8.54
N ILE A 78 -18.84 -25.39 -9.60
CA ILE A 78 -17.43 -24.97 -9.56
C ILE A 78 -17.11 -24.14 -10.81
N LEU A 79 -16.50 -22.97 -10.66
CA LEU A 79 -15.89 -22.24 -11.78
C LEU A 79 -14.36 -22.33 -11.66
N LEU A 80 -13.64 -22.27 -12.78
CA LEU A 80 -12.17 -22.38 -12.81
C LEU A 80 -11.61 -21.29 -13.74
N LEU A 81 -10.49 -20.69 -13.39
CA LEU A 81 -9.76 -19.80 -14.29
C LEU A 81 -8.75 -20.65 -15.06
N LYS A 82 -8.95 -20.78 -16.36
CA LYS A 82 -8.02 -21.48 -17.23
C LYS A 82 -6.89 -20.53 -17.60
N ARG A 83 -5.71 -20.72 -16.98
CA ARG A 83 -4.44 -20.16 -17.48
C ARG A 83 -3.73 -21.18 -18.36
N GLU A 84 -2.95 -20.69 -19.33
CA GLU A 84 -2.28 -21.51 -20.35
C GLU A 84 -1.30 -22.51 -19.72
N THR A 85 -1.78 -23.74 -19.51
CA THR A 85 -0.97 -24.86 -19.06
C THR A 85 -1.35 -26.10 -19.86
N SER A 86 -0.35 -26.87 -20.29
CA SER A 86 -0.49 -28.11 -21.06
C SER A 86 -1.25 -29.23 -20.34
N SER A 87 -1.63 -29.02 -19.07
CA SER A 87 -2.22 -30.02 -18.18
C SER A 87 -3.65 -29.71 -17.72
N PHE A 88 -4.24 -28.58 -18.13
CA PHE A 88 -5.59 -28.18 -17.71
C PHE A 88 -6.65 -29.25 -18.01
N GLU A 89 -6.69 -29.77 -19.24
CA GLU A 89 -7.71 -30.75 -19.66
C GLU A 89 -7.65 -32.07 -18.86
N THR A 90 -6.44 -32.54 -18.53
CA THR A 90 -6.24 -33.73 -17.69
C THR A 90 -6.74 -33.51 -16.26
N LYS A 91 -6.52 -32.31 -15.71
CA LYS A 91 -6.99 -31.92 -14.37
C LYS A 91 -8.51 -31.74 -14.34
N LEU A 92 -9.08 -31.10 -15.37
CA LEU A 92 -10.53 -30.95 -15.52
C LEU A 92 -11.22 -32.32 -15.62
N LYS A 93 -10.66 -33.28 -16.37
CA LYS A 93 -11.14 -34.68 -16.38
C LYS A 93 -11.07 -35.33 -15.00
N LYS A 94 -9.97 -35.14 -14.24
CA LYS A 94 -9.85 -35.65 -12.86
C LYS A 94 -10.91 -35.02 -11.95
N MET A 95 -11.13 -33.71 -12.01
CA MET A 95 -12.17 -33.03 -11.21
C MET A 95 -13.57 -33.52 -11.55
N LYS A 96 -13.95 -33.60 -12.84
CA LYS A 96 -15.27 -34.12 -13.26
C LYS A 96 -15.52 -35.56 -12.81
N ARG A 97 -14.46 -36.38 -12.68
CA ARG A 97 -14.56 -37.75 -12.13
C ARG A 97 -14.76 -37.78 -10.62
N LEU A 98 -14.19 -36.82 -9.89
CA LEU A 98 -14.36 -36.69 -8.43
C LEU A 98 -15.70 -36.01 -8.08
N PHE A 99 -16.19 -35.12 -8.94
CA PHE A 99 -17.43 -34.35 -8.79
C PHE A 99 -18.39 -34.58 -9.97
N PRO A 100 -18.94 -35.79 -10.13
CA PRO A 100 -19.88 -36.08 -11.22
C PRO A 100 -21.19 -35.31 -11.09
N SER A 101 -21.55 -34.87 -9.87
CA SER A 101 -22.80 -34.16 -9.56
C SER A 101 -22.68 -32.64 -9.56
N SER A 102 -21.46 -32.08 -9.59
CA SER A 102 -21.20 -30.64 -9.49
C SER A 102 -21.07 -30.01 -10.87
N PRO A 103 -21.82 -28.96 -11.21
CA PRO A 103 -21.60 -28.23 -12.46
C PRO A 103 -20.21 -27.57 -12.50
N ILE A 104 -19.29 -28.04 -13.35
CA ILE A 104 -17.94 -27.44 -13.51
C ILE A 104 -17.85 -26.62 -14.79
N LYS A 105 -17.66 -25.30 -14.67
CA LYS A 105 -17.39 -24.36 -15.77
C LYS A 105 -15.99 -23.76 -15.65
N TRP A 106 -15.54 -23.00 -16.65
CA TRP A 106 -14.28 -22.27 -16.60
C TRP A 106 -14.26 -21.02 -17.48
N ASP A 107 -13.58 -19.98 -17.01
CA ASP A 107 -13.21 -18.83 -17.84
C ASP A 107 -11.89 -19.14 -18.55
N GLY A 108 -11.95 -19.24 -19.87
CA GLY A 108 -10.79 -19.41 -20.76
C GLY A 108 -10.54 -18.21 -21.67
N LYS A 109 -11.21 -17.08 -21.44
CA LYS A 109 -10.99 -15.85 -22.21
C LYS A 109 -9.68 -15.17 -21.76
N PRO A 110 -8.89 -14.60 -22.68
CA PRO A 110 -7.70 -13.85 -22.31
C PRO A 110 -8.09 -12.67 -21.42
N GLY A 111 -7.25 -12.38 -20.42
CA GLY A 111 -7.45 -11.28 -19.48
C GLY A 111 -6.61 -11.42 -18.23
N ASN A 112 -6.65 -10.39 -17.39
CA ASN A 112 -6.08 -10.45 -16.04
C ASN A 112 -7.09 -11.00 -15.02
N MET A 113 -6.62 -11.18 -13.80
CA MET A 113 -7.40 -11.77 -12.72
C MET A 113 -8.69 -10.99 -12.41
N GLY A 114 -8.67 -9.66 -12.43
CA GLY A 114 -9.86 -8.84 -12.18
C GLY A 114 -10.95 -9.04 -13.23
N GLN A 115 -10.56 -9.03 -14.50
CA GLN A 115 -11.48 -9.30 -15.62
C GLN A 115 -12.10 -10.71 -15.52
N SER A 116 -11.30 -11.71 -15.17
CA SER A 116 -11.78 -13.08 -15.01
C SER A 116 -12.69 -13.28 -13.81
N LEU A 117 -12.37 -12.67 -12.65
CA LEU A 117 -13.22 -12.71 -11.47
C LEU A 117 -14.58 -12.09 -11.74
N ASN A 118 -14.64 -10.91 -12.38
CA ASN A 118 -15.90 -10.26 -12.72
C ASN A 118 -16.77 -11.15 -13.61
N ARG A 119 -16.21 -11.73 -14.69
CA ARG A 119 -16.94 -12.68 -15.55
C ARG A 119 -17.46 -13.90 -14.79
N MET A 120 -16.66 -14.46 -13.88
CA MET A 120 -17.09 -15.59 -13.06
C MET A 120 -18.21 -15.21 -12.09
N ILE A 121 -18.19 -14.00 -11.54
CA ILE A 121 -19.22 -13.47 -10.62
C ILE A 121 -20.52 -13.12 -11.35
N GLU A 122 -20.46 -12.71 -12.62
CA GLU A 122 -21.66 -12.55 -13.46
C GLU A 122 -22.41 -13.88 -13.66
N GLU A 123 -21.72 -15.02 -13.59
CA GLU A 123 -22.31 -16.36 -13.64
C GLU A 123 -22.80 -16.90 -12.27
N VAL A 124 -22.53 -16.18 -11.18
CA VAL A 124 -22.87 -16.52 -9.80
C VAL A 124 -24.29 -15.99 -9.50
N GLN A 125 -25.29 -16.76 -9.95
CA GLN A 125 -26.76 -16.55 -9.79
C GLN A 125 -27.32 -16.50 -8.34
N THR A 126 -26.47 -16.25 -7.35
CA THR A 126 -26.46 -17.06 -6.14
C THR A 126 -26.32 -16.25 -4.84
N THR A 127 -26.54 -16.81 -3.64
CA THR A 127 -26.71 -15.97 -2.42
C THR A 127 -25.40 -15.45 -1.83
N TYR A 128 -24.43 -16.34 -1.60
CA TYR A 128 -23.15 -16.03 -0.94
C TYR A 128 -22.03 -15.82 -1.98
N PHE A 129 -20.74 -15.94 -1.66
CA PHE A 129 -19.65 -16.46 -2.53
C PHE A 129 -18.35 -16.74 -1.74
N MET A 130 -17.28 -17.45 -2.20
CA MET A 130 -16.01 -17.65 -1.41
C MET A 130 -14.63 -17.74 -2.14
N VAL A 131 -13.68 -16.79 -2.07
CA VAL A 131 -12.33 -16.98 -2.66
C VAL A 131 -11.57 -18.11 -1.97
N LEU A 132 -10.84 -18.90 -2.77
CA LEU A 132 -9.85 -19.89 -2.38
C LEU A 132 -8.60 -19.80 -3.27
N GLU A 133 -7.40 -19.85 -2.68
CA GLU A 133 -6.13 -19.74 -3.41
C GLU A 133 -5.71 -21.02 -4.11
N ALA A 134 -4.80 -20.94 -5.09
CA ALA A 134 -4.22 -22.12 -5.77
C ALA A 134 -3.39 -22.96 -4.82
N ASP A 135 -2.67 -22.25 -3.97
CA ASP A 135 -1.65 -22.82 -3.11
C ASP A 135 -2.23 -23.09 -1.70
N VAL A 136 -3.53 -22.80 -1.49
CA VAL A 136 -4.21 -22.94 -0.19
C VAL A 136 -5.15 -24.13 -0.17
N SER A 137 -5.03 -24.91 0.90
CA SER A 137 -5.94 -25.99 1.26
C SER A 137 -6.86 -25.60 2.42
N LEU A 138 -7.96 -26.32 2.57
CA LEU A 138 -8.84 -26.17 3.74
C LEU A 138 -8.43 -27.13 4.85
N SER A 139 -8.68 -26.75 6.12
CA SER A 139 -8.50 -27.63 7.27
C SER A 139 -9.56 -28.73 7.30
N ASP A 140 -9.18 -29.94 7.74
CA ASP A 140 -10.06 -31.12 7.85
C ASP A 140 -10.87 -31.20 9.15
N LYS A 141 -10.67 -30.23 10.05
CA LYS A 141 -11.35 -30.23 11.35
C LYS A 141 -12.70 -29.53 11.28
N THR A 142 -13.70 -30.16 11.91
CA THR A 142 -15.11 -29.73 11.94
C THR A 142 -15.36 -28.28 12.37
N ASN A 143 -14.52 -27.72 13.25
CA ASN A 143 -14.64 -26.35 13.75
C ASN A 143 -13.81 -25.31 12.96
N GLU A 144 -13.07 -25.76 11.95
CA GLU A 144 -12.20 -24.95 11.09
C GLU A 144 -12.67 -24.91 9.62
N GLY A 145 -13.74 -25.63 9.28
CA GLY A 145 -14.29 -25.80 7.93
C GLY A 145 -15.21 -24.67 7.42
N ILE A 146 -15.60 -24.77 6.14
CA ILE A 146 -16.30 -23.71 5.39
C ILE A 146 -17.62 -23.28 6.02
N ALA A 147 -18.37 -24.23 6.60
CA ALA A 147 -19.66 -23.98 7.24
C ALA A 147 -19.60 -22.83 8.26
N THR A 148 -18.47 -22.69 8.95
CA THR A 148 -18.25 -21.67 10.00
C THR A 148 -18.25 -20.23 9.48
N LEU A 149 -17.85 -20.00 8.22
CA LEU A 149 -17.92 -18.69 7.55
C LEU A 149 -19.35 -18.36 7.12
N TRP A 150 -20.09 -19.35 6.63
CA TRP A 150 -21.44 -19.14 6.14
C TRP A 150 -22.44 -18.98 7.28
N ASP A 151 -22.36 -19.81 8.33
CA ASP A 151 -23.18 -19.63 9.53
C ASP A 151 -22.94 -18.25 10.18
N ALA A 152 -21.72 -17.70 10.06
CA ALA A 152 -21.44 -16.32 10.44
C ALA A 152 -22.17 -15.29 9.55
N LEU A 153 -22.21 -15.48 8.23
CA LEU A 153 -23.00 -14.60 7.34
C LEU A 153 -24.52 -14.75 7.55
N GLU A 154 -25.04 -15.92 7.88
CA GLU A 154 -26.47 -16.09 8.23
C GLU A 154 -26.79 -15.40 9.57
N ARG A 155 -25.96 -15.61 10.61
CA ARG A 155 -26.13 -15.04 11.96
C ARG A 155 -25.95 -13.53 12.01
N PHE A 156 -25.10 -12.96 11.14
CA PHE A 156 -24.80 -11.53 11.11
C PHE A 156 -25.11 -10.92 9.71
N PRO A 157 -26.37 -10.51 9.45
CA PRO A 157 -26.80 -9.93 8.17
C PRO A 157 -26.00 -8.71 7.70
N GLU A 158 -25.37 -7.98 8.64
CA GLU A 158 -24.55 -6.82 8.36
C GLU A 158 -23.19 -7.15 7.72
N ILE A 159 -22.67 -8.37 7.89
CA ILE A 159 -21.41 -8.78 7.27
C ILE A 159 -21.64 -9.02 5.77
N ASP A 160 -20.82 -8.38 4.93
CA ASP A 160 -20.81 -8.53 3.48
C ASP A 160 -19.78 -9.55 3.00
N PHE A 161 -18.61 -9.56 3.66
CA PHE A 161 -17.46 -10.41 3.35
C PHE A 161 -16.79 -10.92 4.64
N ILE A 162 -16.38 -12.18 4.68
CA ILE A 162 -15.72 -12.83 5.82
C ILE A 162 -14.64 -13.84 5.38
N GLY A 163 -13.40 -13.64 5.82
CA GLY A 163 -12.30 -14.59 5.61
C GLY A 163 -11.88 -15.29 6.91
N GLY A 164 -10.65 -15.79 6.97
CA GLY A 164 -10.08 -16.42 8.17
C GLY A 164 -8.56 -16.33 8.24
N SER A 165 -7.94 -17.31 8.89
CA SER A 165 -6.50 -17.31 9.18
C SER A 165 -5.76 -18.28 8.27
N TYR A 166 -4.53 -17.93 7.88
CA TYR A 166 -3.62 -18.89 7.26
C TYR A 166 -2.81 -19.62 8.34
N LEU A 167 -2.71 -20.94 8.23
CA LEU A 167 -1.78 -21.75 9.03
C LEU A 167 -0.67 -22.25 8.10
N SER A 168 0.58 -21.94 8.46
CA SER A 168 1.76 -22.37 7.72
C SER A 168 2.81 -22.87 8.70
N ASP A 169 3.26 -24.11 8.51
CA ASP A 169 4.05 -24.85 9.50
C ASP A 169 3.38 -24.81 10.89
N ASP A 170 4.00 -24.14 11.86
CA ASP A 170 3.51 -23.92 13.23
C ASP A 170 2.92 -22.51 13.46
N LYS A 171 2.81 -21.67 12.41
CA LYS A 171 2.48 -20.24 12.50
C LYS A 171 1.08 -19.93 12.00
N LEU A 172 0.29 -19.30 12.87
CA LEU A 172 -1.05 -18.82 12.54
C LEU A 172 -1.01 -17.32 12.18
N HIS A 173 -1.33 -17.01 10.94
CA HIS A 173 -1.45 -15.66 10.40
C HIS A 173 -2.93 -15.27 10.32
N VAL A 174 -3.43 -14.57 11.33
CA VAL A 174 -4.82 -14.08 11.38
C VAL A 174 -4.97 -12.90 10.41
N ALA A 175 -5.57 -13.13 9.25
CA ALA A 175 -5.67 -12.10 8.22
C ALA A 175 -6.87 -11.16 8.46
N CYS A 176 -6.77 -10.30 9.48
CA CYS A 176 -7.68 -9.16 9.68
C CYS A 176 -6.86 -7.87 9.70
N GLN A 177 -7.03 -7.05 8.66
CA GLN A 177 -6.14 -5.92 8.39
C GLN A 177 -6.90 -4.59 8.43
N ARG A 178 -6.25 -3.56 8.95
CA ARG A 178 -6.67 -2.15 8.82
C ARG A 178 -5.80 -1.44 7.79
N TYR A 179 -6.45 -0.72 6.87
CA TYR A 179 -5.81 -0.07 5.72
C TYR A 179 -5.82 1.44 5.86
N ARG A 180 -4.64 2.04 5.80
CA ARG A 180 -4.43 3.48 5.94
C ARG A 180 -3.67 4.01 4.72
N LEU A 181 -4.22 5.05 4.09
CA LEU A 181 -3.59 5.79 3.00
C LEU A 181 -3.17 7.17 3.55
N CYS A 182 -1.88 7.42 3.70
CA CYS A 182 -1.36 8.65 4.32
C CYS A 182 0.02 9.03 3.81
N LYS A 183 0.26 10.32 3.53
CA LYS A 183 1.62 10.85 3.26
C LYS A 183 2.36 10.01 2.20
N TRP A 184 1.72 9.75 1.05
CA TRP A 184 2.22 8.90 -0.03
C TRP A 184 2.44 7.43 0.34
N THR A 185 1.84 6.94 1.43
CA THR A 185 2.03 5.58 1.95
C THR A 185 0.71 4.85 2.03
N TYR A 186 0.64 3.64 1.46
CA TYR A 186 -0.33 2.63 1.86
C TYR A 186 0.28 1.81 2.98
N SER A 187 -0.46 1.66 4.08
CA SER A 187 0.00 0.91 5.23
C SER A 187 -1.07 -0.02 5.77
N GLU A 188 -0.61 -1.20 6.16
CA GLU A 188 -1.38 -2.26 6.77
C GLU A 188 -1.04 -2.35 8.26
N SER A 189 -1.93 -2.94 9.04
CA SER A 189 -1.75 -3.08 10.48
C SER A 189 -2.68 -4.16 11.01
N PHE A 190 -2.16 -4.98 11.92
CA PHE A 190 -2.93 -6.00 12.63
C PHE A 190 -3.78 -5.35 13.72
N GLU A 191 -4.95 -4.89 13.30
CA GLU A 191 -5.93 -4.15 14.10
C GLU A 191 -7.34 -4.52 13.60
N TYR A 192 -8.36 -4.30 14.42
CA TYR A 192 -9.76 -4.49 14.00
C TYR A 192 -10.65 -3.37 14.57
N LYS A 193 -11.77 -3.09 13.90
CA LYS A 193 -12.70 -2.00 14.24
C LYS A 193 -13.54 -2.32 15.49
N ARG A 194 -14.08 -3.54 15.53
CA ARG A 194 -14.94 -4.12 16.56
C ARG A 194 -15.08 -5.63 16.32
N SER A 195 -15.57 -6.37 17.30
CA SER A 195 -15.93 -7.78 17.12
C SER A 195 -17.45 -7.99 17.05
N LEU A 196 -17.83 -9.15 16.54
CA LEU A 196 -19.16 -9.76 16.64
C LEU A 196 -18.94 -11.19 17.09
N ASP A 197 -19.19 -11.50 18.37
CA ASP A 197 -18.89 -12.84 18.91
C ASP A 197 -17.40 -13.17 18.67
N ASN A 198 -17.08 -14.34 18.11
CA ASN A 198 -15.74 -14.76 17.71
C ASN A 198 -15.26 -14.25 16.33
N ILE A 199 -15.89 -13.20 15.77
CA ILE A 199 -15.57 -12.61 14.47
C ILE A 199 -14.98 -11.21 14.65
N MET A 200 -13.92 -10.90 13.91
CA MET A 200 -13.27 -9.58 13.88
C MET A 200 -13.75 -8.77 12.67
N ILE A 201 -14.08 -7.49 12.83
CA ILE A 201 -14.47 -6.59 11.72
C ILE A 201 -13.27 -5.72 11.30
N CYS A 202 -12.89 -5.77 10.03
CA CYS A 202 -11.62 -5.27 9.49
C CYS A 202 -11.83 -4.17 8.43
N ASP A 203 -10.77 -3.75 7.73
CA ASP A 203 -10.88 -3.13 6.39
C ASP A 203 -10.69 -4.17 5.27
N GLY A 204 -9.81 -5.15 5.49
CA GLY A 204 -9.60 -6.29 4.61
C GLY A 204 -9.43 -7.60 5.39
N THR A 205 -9.60 -8.72 4.70
CA THR A 205 -9.42 -10.07 5.25
C THR A 205 -8.51 -10.91 4.34
N SER A 206 -8.30 -12.18 4.67
CA SER A 206 -7.62 -13.17 3.82
C SER A 206 -8.11 -13.05 2.38
N ALA A 207 -7.18 -13.15 1.43
CA ALA A 207 -7.51 -13.08 0.02
C ALA A 207 -8.38 -14.29 -0.41
N SER A 208 -8.35 -15.40 0.35
CA SER A 208 -9.45 -16.38 0.45
C SER A 208 -10.59 -15.89 1.38
N PHE A 209 -11.76 -15.52 0.86
CA PHE A 209 -12.87 -14.98 1.68
C PHE A 209 -14.26 -15.35 1.18
N MET A 210 -15.19 -15.62 2.09
CA MET A 210 -16.62 -15.70 1.79
C MET A 210 -17.28 -14.32 1.66
N GLY A 211 -18.34 -14.16 0.88
CA GLY A 211 -19.09 -12.92 0.71
C GLY A 211 -20.57 -13.15 0.40
N ARG A 212 -21.29 -12.09 0.00
CA ARG A 212 -22.62 -12.18 -0.61
C ARG A 212 -22.61 -11.65 -2.03
N THR A 213 -23.20 -12.34 -3.00
CA THR A 213 -23.29 -11.85 -4.40
C THR A 213 -23.94 -10.47 -4.46
N LYS A 214 -25.05 -10.27 -3.73
CA LYS A 214 -25.72 -8.96 -3.64
C LYS A 214 -24.82 -7.83 -3.08
N SER A 215 -23.75 -8.17 -2.38
CA SER A 215 -22.78 -7.22 -1.84
C SER A 215 -21.66 -6.87 -2.82
N MET A 216 -21.47 -7.63 -3.91
CA MET A 216 -20.56 -7.23 -4.99
C MET A 216 -20.99 -5.92 -5.65
N ALA A 217 -22.29 -5.70 -5.84
CA ALA A 217 -22.82 -4.46 -6.37
C ALA A 217 -22.55 -3.22 -5.49
N LYS A 218 -22.15 -3.41 -4.21
CA LYS A 218 -21.73 -2.32 -3.33
C LYS A 218 -20.28 -1.88 -3.56
N VAL A 219 -19.45 -2.71 -4.20
CA VAL A 219 -18.04 -2.40 -4.48
C VAL A 219 -17.94 -1.98 -5.93
N GLN A 220 -17.81 -0.66 -6.17
CA GLN A 220 -17.84 -0.05 -7.50
C GLN A 220 -16.92 -0.80 -8.48
N ASP A 221 -17.46 -1.25 -9.61
CA ASP A 221 -16.75 -1.98 -10.69
C ASP A 221 -16.15 -3.36 -10.28
N GLY A 222 -16.60 -3.95 -9.16
CA GLY A 222 -16.22 -5.31 -8.76
C GLY A 222 -14.72 -5.44 -8.50
N PHE A 223 -14.03 -6.33 -9.21
CA PHE A 223 -12.56 -6.43 -9.23
C PHE A 223 -11.99 -5.56 -10.35
N ASP A 224 -11.14 -4.58 -10.03
CA ASP A 224 -10.63 -3.62 -11.02
C ASP A 224 -9.69 -4.29 -12.03
N ALA A 225 -10.14 -4.31 -13.28
CA ALA A 225 -9.43 -4.82 -14.45
C ALA A 225 -8.14 -4.04 -14.80
N ASN A 226 -7.86 -2.90 -14.18
CA ASN A 226 -6.65 -2.11 -14.42
C ASN A 226 -5.55 -2.35 -13.37
N ILE A 227 -5.86 -3.11 -12.31
CA ILE A 227 -4.92 -3.48 -11.25
C ILE A 227 -4.26 -4.82 -11.58
N SER A 228 -3.01 -4.99 -11.14
CA SER A 228 -2.28 -6.23 -11.33
C SER A 228 -2.86 -7.39 -10.51
N ASP A 229 -2.71 -8.63 -11.01
CA ASP A 229 -3.18 -9.85 -10.34
C ASP A 229 -2.79 -9.92 -8.84
N ILE A 230 -1.58 -9.48 -8.50
CA ILE A 230 -1.02 -9.53 -7.13
C ILE A 230 -1.67 -8.53 -6.15
N LEU A 231 -2.41 -7.53 -6.65
CA LEU A 231 -3.01 -6.46 -5.85
C LEU A 231 -4.52 -6.35 -6.00
N VAL A 232 -5.15 -7.07 -6.93
CA VAL A 232 -6.58 -6.94 -7.23
C VAL A 232 -7.48 -7.21 -6.00
N MET A 233 -7.07 -8.12 -5.11
CA MET A 233 -7.77 -8.42 -3.85
C MET A 233 -7.61 -7.30 -2.80
N LYS A 234 -6.40 -6.72 -2.67
CA LYS A 234 -6.18 -5.56 -1.78
C LYS A 234 -6.94 -4.34 -2.29
N ASP A 235 -6.92 -4.09 -3.59
CA ASP A 235 -7.68 -3.02 -4.25
C ASP A 235 -9.20 -3.16 -4.03
N PHE A 236 -9.72 -4.39 -4.16
CA PHE A 236 -11.13 -4.69 -3.87
C PHE A 236 -11.51 -4.29 -2.44
N PHE A 237 -10.73 -4.69 -1.44
CA PHE A 237 -11.02 -4.36 -0.04
C PHE A 237 -10.78 -2.89 0.32
N VAL A 238 -9.79 -2.22 -0.30
CA VAL A 238 -9.62 -0.76 -0.16
C VAL A 238 -10.82 -0.01 -0.72
N ARG A 239 -11.42 -0.44 -1.84
CA ARG A 239 -12.68 0.15 -2.35
C ARG A 239 -13.89 -0.22 -1.49
N ALA A 240 -13.98 -1.44 -1.00
CA ALA A 240 -15.05 -1.87 -0.09
C ALA A 240 -15.12 -1.01 1.18
N LYS A 241 -13.95 -0.70 1.78
CA LYS A 241 -13.84 0.23 2.92
C LYS A 241 -14.52 1.58 2.65
N ALA A 242 -14.38 2.12 1.43
CA ALA A 242 -14.95 3.41 1.04
C ALA A 242 -16.46 3.39 0.74
N THR A 243 -17.09 2.21 0.61
CA THR A 243 -18.51 2.06 0.23
C THR A 243 -19.40 1.48 1.34
N ASN A 244 -19.01 1.64 2.61
CA ASN A 244 -19.72 1.11 3.79
C ASN A 244 -19.93 -0.42 3.78
N VAL A 245 -19.08 -1.15 3.05
CA VAL A 245 -19.07 -2.61 3.03
C VAL A 245 -18.42 -3.14 4.30
N ILE A 246 -19.05 -4.12 4.94
CA ILE A 246 -18.54 -4.72 6.18
C ILE A 246 -17.73 -5.98 5.86
N VAL A 247 -16.41 -5.85 5.99
CA VAL A 247 -15.44 -6.94 5.86
C VAL A 247 -15.09 -7.49 7.25
N ALA A 248 -15.01 -8.81 7.36
CA ALA A 248 -14.79 -9.53 8.59
C ALA A 248 -13.77 -10.66 8.43
N THR A 249 -13.29 -11.19 9.55
CA THR A 249 -12.42 -12.37 9.62
C THR A 249 -12.89 -13.24 10.77
N ARG A 250 -13.06 -14.54 10.55
CA ARG A 250 -13.27 -15.54 11.59
C ARG A 250 -11.94 -16.25 11.87
N PRO A 251 -11.22 -15.95 12.97
CA PRO A 251 -9.87 -16.49 13.17
C PRO A 251 -9.81 -18.01 13.29
N SER A 252 -10.93 -18.66 13.66
CA SER A 252 -11.06 -20.12 13.76
C SER A 252 -11.20 -20.83 12.42
N PHE A 253 -11.47 -20.14 11.31
CA PHE A 253 -11.48 -20.74 9.98
C PHE A 253 -10.04 -20.81 9.47
N ILE A 254 -9.55 -22.01 9.17
CA ILE A 254 -8.13 -22.25 8.89
C ILE A 254 -7.88 -22.64 7.44
N LEU A 255 -7.04 -21.83 6.80
CA LEU A 255 -6.51 -21.98 5.44
C LEU A 255 -5.08 -22.52 5.55
N LEU A 256 -4.85 -23.77 5.17
CA LEU A 256 -3.53 -24.39 5.18
C LEU A 256 -2.72 -23.90 3.99
N LEU A 257 -1.51 -23.36 4.21
CA LEU A 257 -0.59 -22.93 3.15
C LEU A 257 0.83 -23.42 3.46
N ASP A 258 1.43 -24.18 2.54
CA ASP A 258 2.83 -24.60 2.68
C ASP A 258 3.77 -23.42 2.37
N GLY A 259 4.62 -23.02 3.33
CA GLY A 259 5.60 -21.95 3.14
C GLY A 259 4.99 -20.57 2.87
N PHE A 260 4.14 -20.08 3.79
CA PHE A 260 3.60 -18.73 3.75
C PHE A 260 4.74 -17.71 3.64
N LYS A 261 4.64 -16.84 2.64
CA LYS A 261 5.56 -15.72 2.41
C LYS A 261 4.72 -14.49 2.21
N SER A 262 4.99 -13.45 3.01
CA SER A 262 4.27 -12.18 2.90
C SER A 262 4.37 -11.66 1.45
N LEU A 263 3.37 -10.91 1.02
CA LEU A 263 3.41 -10.30 -0.30
C LEU A 263 4.61 -9.34 -0.42
N TYR A 264 5.03 -8.73 0.68
CA TYR A 264 6.11 -7.76 0.74
C TYR A 264 7.49 -8.39 0.52
N GLU A 265 7.74 -9.61 1.01
CA GLU A 265 8.94 -10.38 0.65
C GLU A 265 9.05 -10.58 -0.88
N LYS A 266 7.92 -10.82 -1.55
CA LYS A 266 7.87 -11.03 -3.01
C LYS A 266 8.05 -9.71 -3.76
N TRP A 267 7.49 -8.61 -3.25
CA TRP A 267 7.50 -7.27 -3.86
C TRP A 267 8.88 -6.61 -3.95
N GLN A 268 9.84 -7.04 -3.12
CA GLN A 268 11.23 -6.59 -3.18
C GLN A 268 11.98 -7.12 -4.43
N SER A 269 11.43 -8.11 -5.15
CA SER A 269 12.03 -8.62 -6.39
C SER A 269 11.77 -7.71 -7.60
N HIS A 270 12.81 -7.52 -8.43
CA HIS A 270 12.82 -6.58 -9.57
C HIS A 270 11.63 -6.77 -10.54
N ASP A 271 11.23 -8.01 -10.77
CA ASP A 271 10.14 -8.36 -11.69
C ASP A 271 8.74 -8.03 -11.14
N ILE A 272 8.59 -7.90 -9.82
CA ILE A 272 7.30 -7.76 -9.13
C ILE A 272 7.02 -6.31 -8.73
N THR A 273 8.05 -5.50 -8.43
CA THR A 273 7.86 -4.07 -8.09
C THR A 273 7.12 -3.29 -9.18
N LYS A 274 7.27 -3.67 -10.46
CA LYS A 274 6.53 -3.07 -11.59
C LYS A 274 5.03 -3.34 -11.54
N ASP A 275 4.62 -4.52 -11.06
CA ASP A 275 3.20 -4.87 -10.93
C ASP A 275 2.51 -4.01 -9.85
N LEU A 276 3.24 -3.33 -8.96
CA LEU A 276 2.70 -2.40 -7.95
C LEU A 276 2.28 -1.02 -8.52
N VAL A 277 2.80 -0.63 -9.69
CA VAL A 277 2.68 0.75 -10.21
C VAL A 277 1.24 1.15 -10.51
N SER A 278 0.40 0.22 -10.97
CA SER A 278 -1.03 0.46 -11.26
C SER A 278 -1.79 0.92 -10.01
N PHE A 279 -1.67 0.15 -8.92
CA PHE A 279 -2.22 0.48 -7.60
C PHE A 279 -1.62 1.77 -7.04
N ALA A 280 -0.31 1.97 -7.22
CA ALA A 280 0.39 3.17 -6.76
C ALA A 280 -0.17 4.46 -7.39
N ILE A 281 -0.40 4.44 -8.71
CA ILE A 281 -0.99 5.57 -9.46
C ILE A 281 -2.47 5.76 -9.12
N LYS A 282 -3.23 4.68 -8.87
CA LYS A 282 -4.64 4.76 -8.46
C LYS A 282 -4.80 5.43 -7.10
N TYR A 283 -4.05 4.98 -6.09
CA TYR A 283 -4.16 5.46 -4.71
C TYR A 283 -3.20 6.60 -4.33
N LYS A 284 -2.40 7.09 -5.29
CA LYS A 284 -1.44 8.20 -5.11
C LYS A 284 -0.40 7.91 -4.04
N ILE A 285 0.25 6.75 -4.11
CA ILE A 285 1.28 6.31 -3.15
C ILE A 285 2.62 6.05 -3.83
N PHE A 286 3.69 6.15 -3.04
CA PHE A 286 5.05 5.75 -3.40
C PHE A 286 5.60 4.66 -2.46
N ILE A 287 5.00 4.52 -1.27
CA ILE A 287 5.46 3.61 -0.22
C ILE A 287 4.34 2.61 0.10
N PHE A 288 4.69 1.34 0.20
CA PHE A 288 3.86 0.31 0.82
C PHE A 288 4.50 -0.10 2.15
N LYS A 289 3.69 -0.36 3.17
CA LYS A 289 4.14 -0.85 4.48
C LYS A 289 3.22 -1.96 5.00
N ASP A 290 3.76 -3.10 5.37
CA ASP A 290 2.98 -4.21 5.96
C ASP A 290 2.75 -4.06 7.47
N GLU A 291 2.00 -5.02 8.01
CA GLU A 291 1.68 -5.15 9.43
C GLU A 291 2.90 -5.44 10.31
N GLU A 292 3.94 -6.11 9.82
CA GLU A 292 5.24 -6.25 10.50
C GLU A 292 6.09 -4.96 10.43
N GLY A 293 5.78 -4.08 9.50
CA GLY A 293 6.43 -2.79 9.31
C GLY A 293 7.58 -2.77 8.31
N ASN A 294 7.75 -3.82 7.51
CA ASN A 294 8.59 -3.82 6.32
C ASN A 294 8.09 -2.77 5.32
N ILE A 295 9.01 -2.18 4.57
CA ILE A 295 8.71 -1.07 3.66
C ILE A 295 9.16 -1.42 2.24
N VAL A 296 8.28 -1.22 1.27
CA VAL A 296 8.60 -1.17 -0.15
C VAL A 296 8.39 0.27 -0.64
N ASP A 297 9.48 1.04 -0.70
CA ASP A 297 9.51 2.37 -1.30
C ASP A 297 9.87 2.23 -2.79
N LEU A 298 8.87 2.49 -3.65
CA LEU A 298 8.98 2.40 -5.11
C LEU A 298 10.08 3.30 -5.68
N CYS A 299 10.49 4.36 -4.99
CA CYS A 299 11.44 5.35 -5.51
C CYS A 299 12.70 5.48 -4.64
N SER A 300 12.92 4.56 -3.70
CA SER A 300 14.18 4.41 -2.97
C SER A 300 15.38 4.24 -3.91
N SER A 301 16.60 4.53 -3.43
CA SER A 301 17.84 4.39 -4.22
C SER A 301 18.16 2.93 -4.62
N THR A 302 17.56 1.95 -3.94
CA THR A 302 17.67 0.52 -4.23
C THR A 302 16.54 -0.02 -5.09
N SER A 303 15.49 0.78 -5.36
CA SER A 303 14.35 0.34 -6.16
C SER A 303 14.72 0.12 -7.63
N PRO A 304 14.15 -0.90 -8.30
CA PRO A 304 14.29 -1.08 -9.75
C PRO A 304 13.74 0.11 -10.57
N LEU A 305 12.79 0.86 -10.00
CA LEU A 305 12.14 2.04 -10.60
C LEU A 305 12.86 3.37 -10.26
N SER A 306 13.94 3.35 -9.46
CA SER A 306 14.64 4.58 -9.07
C SER A 306 15.11 5.36 -10.30
N GLY A 307 14.72 6.63 -10.41
CA GLY A 307 14.96 7.50 -11.58
C GLY A 307 14.22 7.10 -12.86
N LYS A 308 13.18 6.26 -12.79
CA LYS A 308 12.40 5.75 -13.94
C LYS A 308 10.90 5.86 -13.67
N ASP A 309 10.09 5.67 -14.72
CA ASP A 309 8.64 5.52 -14.64
C ASP A 309 7.99 6.58 -13.72
N VAL A 310 7.30 6.18 -12.65
CA VAL A 310 6.62 7.08 -11.70
C VAL A 310 7.59 7.83 -10.77
N CYS A 311 8.87 7.45 -10.71
CA CYS A 311 9.91 8.07 -9.86
C CYS A 311 10.71 9.16 -10.59
N ILE A 312 10.37 9.48 -11.83
CA ILE A 312 10.77 10.73 -12.50
C ILE A 312 9.81 11.82 -12.04
N GLU A 313 10.32 12.96 -11.58
CA GLU A 313 9.52 14.04 -10.98
C GLU A 313 8.41 14.55 -11.92
N ASN A 314 8.73 14.78 -13.19
CA ASN A 314 7.74 15.18 -14.20
C ASN A 314 6.64 14.12 -14.44
N ASN A 315 7.01 12.84 -14.37
CA ASN A 315 6.03 11.75 -14.49
C ASN A 315 5.18 11.63 -13.21
N ALA A 316 5.77 11.82 -12.03
CA ALA A 316 5.05 11.88 -10.77
C ALA A 316 4.04 13.03 -10.78
N HIS A 317 4.42 14.24 -11.20
CA HIS A 317 3.52 15.37 -11.39
C HIS A 317 2.36 15.03 -12.33
N LYS A 318 2.66 14.45 -13.50
CA LYS A 318 1.65 14.05 -14.49
C LYS A 318 0.68 13.00 -13.96
N LEU A 319 1.19 11.90 -13.39
CA LEU A 319 0.43 10.70 -13.03
C LEU A 319 -0.24 10.81 -11.65
N MET A 320 0.41 11.47 -10.68
CA MET A 320 -0.14 11.63 -9.34
C MET A 320 -1.01 12.89 -9.21
N LEU A 321 -0.58 14.00 -9.81
CA LEU A 321 -1.12 15.34 -9.52
C LEU A 321 -1.78 16.03 -10.72
N ASN A 322 -2.01 15.29 -11.82
CA ASN A 322 -2.62 15.77 -13.06
C ASN A 322 -1.86 16.99 -13.64
N ASN A 323 -0.51 16.90 -13.66
CA ASN A 323 0.45 17.96 -14.00
C ASN A 323 0.53 19.13 -13.00
N GLY A 324 -0.16 19.06 -11.87
CA GLY A 324 0.04 20.00 -10.78
C GLY A 324 1.28 19.70 -9.94
N HIS A 325 1.68 20.68 -9.12
CA HIS A 325 2.79 20.57 -8.18
C HIS A 325 2.26 20.39 -6.76
N TRP A 326 2.84 19.49 -5.95
CA TRP A 326 2.33 19.13 -4.63
C TRP A 326 2.12 20.36 -3.73
N ALA A 327 3.10 21.26 -3.75
CA ALA A 327 3.11 22.49 -2.97
C ALA A 327 1.82 23.32 -3.20
N TYR A 328 1.52 23.64 -4.47
CA TYR A 328 0.38 24.49 -4.83
C TYR A 328 -0.99 23.80 -4.70
N GLN A 329 -1.02 22.50 -4.42
CA GLN A 329 -2.21 21.69 -4.18
C GLN A 329 -2.47 21.41 -2.68
N GLY A 330 -1.59 21.85 -1.79
CA GLY A 330 -1.71 21.62 -0.35
C GLY A 330 -1.34 20.20 0.06
N LEU A 331 -0.31 19.65 -0.58
CA LEU A 331 0.17 18.28 -0.38
C LEU A 331 1.63 18.25 0.12
N TYR A 332 2.02 17.16 0.78
CA TYR A 332 3.43 16.88 1.08
C TYR A 332 4.25 16.62 -0.20
N THR A 333 5.52 16.99 -0.18
CA THR A 333 6.56 16.60 -1.16
C THR A 333 6.64 15.08 -1.27
N TYR A 334 6.94 14.54 -2.46
CA TYR A 334 7.13 13.10 -2.63
C TYR A 334 8.26 12.58 -1.71
N PRO A 335 8.16 11.36 -1.14
CA PRO A 335 9.13 10.90 -0.15
C PRO A 335 10.56 10.81 -0.70
N PHE A 336 10.72 10.36 -1.94
CA PHE A 336 12.02 10.26 -2.61
C PHE A 336 12.66 11.64 -2.85
N LEU A 337 11.88 12.62 -3.32
CA LEU A 337 12.34 14.01 -3.47
C LEU A 337 12.80 14.58 -2.14
N LEU A 338 12.00 14.43 -1.08
CA LEU A 338 12.36 14.89 0.26
C LEU A 338 13.59 14.13 0.81
N GLY A 339 13.81 12.89 0.39
CA GLY A 339 15.04 12.13 0.62
C GLY A 339 16.24 12.77 -0.07
N TYR A 340 16.17 13.02 -1.37
CA TYR A 340 17.26 13.66 -2.12
C TYR A 340 17.55 15.08 -1.66
N LEU A 341 16.54 15.88 -1.28
CA LEU A 341 16.74 17.22 -0.72
C LEU A 341 17.53 17.19 0.59
N LYS A 342 17.31 16.19 1.46
CA LYS A 342 18.12 15.98 2.67
C LYS A 342 19.56 15.57 2.34
N VAL A 343 19.76 14.80 1.27
CA VAL A 343 21.10 14.47 0.76
C VAL A 343 21.78 15.73 0.24
N SER A 344 21.16 16.51 -0.66
CA SER A 344 21.74 17.73 -1.22
C SER A 344 22.07 18.77 -0.16
N LEU A 345 21.18 18.99 0.82
CA LEU A 345 21.48 19.80 1.99
C LEU A 345 22.75 19.32 2.71
N ARG A 346 22.86 18.02 2.99
CA ARG A 346 23.99 17.45 3.71
C ARG A 346 25.30 17.55 2.92
N GLU A 347 25.29 17.11 1.66
CA GLU A 347 26.50 16.99 0.84
C GLU A 347 27.07 18.36 0.48
N VAL A 348 26.23 19.31 0.05
CA VAL A 348 26.68 20.66 -0.34
C VAL A 348 27.19 21.45 0.87
N THR A 349 26.50 21.39 2.01
CA THR A 349 26.95 22.12 3.21
C THR A 349 28.21 21.49 3.82
N ASN A 350 28.32 20.16 3.84
CA ASN A 350 29.57 19.49 4.23
C ASN A 350 30.73 19.83 3.30
N PHE A 351 30.50 19.92 1.98
CA PHE A 351 31.52 20.35 1.03
C PHE A 351 32.00 21.78 1.32
N PHE A 352 31.07 22.72 1.54
CA PHE A 352 31.43 24.11 1.87
C PHE A 352 32.15 24.24 3.21
N GLU A 353 31.72 23.55 4.28
CA GLU A 353 32.45 23.54 5.56
C GLU A 353 33.88 22.99 5.37
N LYS A 354 34.06 21.86 4.67
CA LYS A 354 35.38 21.25 4.39
C LYS A 354 36.29 22.16 3.57
N ARG A 355 35.74 22.99 2.68
CA ARG A 355 36.48 23.94 1.82
C ARG A 355 36.59 25.34 2.45
N ASN A 356 36.13 25.53 3.69
CA ASN A 356 36.05 26.82 4.38
C ASN A 356 35.33 27.92 3.57
N VAL A 357 34.33 27.53 2.79
CA VAL A 357 33.48 28.45 2.02
C VAL A 357 32.45 29.07 2.96
N ASN A 358 32.27 30.39 2.87
CA ASN A 358 31.24 31.08 3.63
C ASN A 358 29.89 30.95 2.93
N TYR A 359 28.94 30.29 3.58
CA TYR A 359 27.57 30.13 3.08
C TYR A 359 26.56 30.33 4.21
N VAL A 360 25.31 30.62 3.84
CA VAL A 360 24.13 30.47 4.71
C VAL A 360 22.95 29.90 3.92
N LEU A 361 22.03 29.23 4.60
CA LEU A 361 20.76 28.81 4.01
C LEU A 361 19.72 29.94 3.96
N LYS A 362 18.80 29.84 3.00
CA LYS A 362 17.68 30.77 2.77
C LYS A 362 16.35 29.98 2.61
N GLY A 363 15.25 30.70 2.38
CA GLY A 363 14.03 30.13 1.82
C GLY A 363 13.30 29.12 2.71
N GLY A 364 12.68 28.13 2.07
CA GLY A 364 11.86 27.11 2.73
C GLY A 364 12.63 26.31 3.77
N VAL A 365 13.90 26.00 3.49
CA VAL A 365 14.80 25.29 4.41
C VAL A 365 15.09 26.09 5.68
N SER A 366 15.25 27.42 5.56
CA SER A 366 15.38 28.31 6.72
C SER A 366 14.12 28.36 7.58
N LEU A 367 12.94 28.34 6.96
CA LEU A 367 11.67 28.28 7.67
C LEU A 367 11.44 26.92 8.35
N GLY A 368 11.77 25.83 7.67
CA GLY A 368 11.67 24.46 8.20
C GLY A 368 12.65 24.19 9.35
N ALA A 369 13.87 24.73 9.27
CA ALA A 369 14.86 24.65 10.34
C ALA A 369 14.30 25.18 11.67
N VAL A 370 13.64 26.33 11.65
CA VAL A 370 13.02 26.94 12.84
C VAL A 370 11.80 26.15 13.33
N LYS A 371 10.95 25.66 12.42
CA LYS A 371 9.65 25.07 12.78
C LYS A 371 9.71 23.59 13.15
N MET A 372 10.64 22.86 12.57
CA MET A 372 10.65 21.39 12.57
C MET A 372 12.05 20.78 12.69
N HIS A 373 13.11 21.59 12.82
CA HIS A 373 14.50 21.12 12.74
C HIS A 373 14.77 20.28 11.47
N SER A 374 14.12 20.62 10.35
CA SER A 374 14.11 19.85 9.08
C SER A 374 13.73 20.75 7.91
N ILE A 375 14.13 20.39 6.68
CA ILE A 375 13.44 20.83 5.44
C ILE A 375 11.93 20.60 5.61
N LEU A 376 11.11 21.54 5.13
CA LEU A 376 9.64 21.42 5.20
C LEU A 376 9.19 20.20 4.39
N PRO A 377 8.30 19.34 4.89
CA PRO A 377 7.87 18.16 4.14
C PRO A 377 6.87 18.49 3.01
N TRP A 378 6.68 19.79 2.71
CA TRP A 378 5.90 20.34 1.60
C TRP A 378 6.70 21.42 0.84
N ASP A 379 8.03 21.45 1.00
CA ASP A 379 8.88 22.45 0.34
C ASP A 379 8.80 22.35 -1.19
N ALA A 380 9.14 23.45 -1.87
CA ALA A 380 8.84 23.64 -3.30
C ALA A 380 9.75 22.86 -4.27
N GLY A 381 10.75 22.12 -3.78
CA GLY A 381 11.54 21.20 -4.60
C GLY A 381 13.06 21.40 -4.55
N ASP A 382 13.56 22.38 -3.80
CA ASP A 382 14.99 22.72 -3.75
C ASP A 382 15.52 23.16 -2.37
N VAL A 383 16.84 23.34 -2.29
CA VAL A 383 17.59 23.84 -1.12
C VAL A 383 18.30 25.14 -1.50
N ASP A 384 17.76 26.27 -1.06
CA ASP A 384 18.35 27.61 -1.27
C ASP A 384 19.60 27.86 -0.41
N ILE A 385 20.74 28.16 -1.05
CA ILE A 385 22.00 28.48 -0.38
C ILE A 385 22.59 29.78 -0.95
N ILE A 386 22.96 30.74 -0.10
CA ILE A 386 23.80 31.88 -0.50
C ILE A 386 25.26 31.56 -0.18
N VAL A 387 26.16 31.81 -1.13
CA VAL A 387 27.62 31.67 -0.97
C VAL A 387 28.29 33.04 -1.15
N TYR A 388 29.16 33.42 -0.23
CA TYR A 388 29.74 34.76 -0.15
C TYR A 388 31.19 34.82 -0.64
N GLY A 389 31.56 35.94 -1.25
CA GLY A 389 32.93 36.24 -1.68
C GLY A 389 33.35 35.60 -3.00
N MET A 390 32.42 35.21 -3.88
CA MET A 390 32.75 34.61 -5.18
C MET A 390 31.71 34.92 -6.28
N SER A 391 32.12 34.76 -7.53
CA SER A 391 31.24 34.80 -8.71
C SER A 391 30.74 33.40 -9.11
N VAL A 392 29.74 33.35 -10.01
CA VAL A 392 29.25 32.11 -10.65
C VAL A 392 30.39 31.28 -11.24
N ALA A 393 31.28 31.89 -12.02
CA ALA A 393 32.42 31.19 -12.63
C ALA A 393 33.40 30.60 -11.58
N GLN A 394 33.65 31.31 -10.48
CA GLN A 394 34.48 30.80 -9.38
C GLN A 394 33.81 29.63 -8.66
N LEU A 395 32.50 29.74 -8.39
CA LEU A 395 31.69 28.69 -7.77
C LEU A 395 31.62 27.43 -8.64
N LEU A 396 31.39 27.58 -9.96
CA LEU A 396 31.40 26.47 -10.92
C LEU A 396 32.75 25.76 -10.97
N ASN A 397 33.86 26.51 -11.00
CA ASN A 397 35.20 25.92 -11.01
C ASN A 397 35.52 25.20 -9.69
N LEU A 398 34.99 25.66 -8.56
CA LEU A 398 35.10 24.99 -7.27
C LEU A 398 34.26 23.70 -7.17
N LEU A 399 33.02 23.74 -7.66
CA LEU A 399 32.07 22.62 -7.57
C LEU A 399 32.33 21.51 -8.61
N ARG A 400 32.77 21.86 -9.84
CA ARG A 400 32.87 20.91 -10.96
C ARG A 400 33.74 19.67 -10.68
N PRO A 401 34.93 19.76 -10.04
CA PRO A 401 35.73 18.58 -9.71
C PRO A 401 35.00 17.65 -8.72
N TRP A 402 34.39 18.22 -7.68
CA TRP A 402 33.66 17.47 -6.66
C TRP A 402 32.37 16.84 -7.20
N ALA A 403 31.60 17.56 -8.01
CA ALA A 403 30.43 17.01 -8.67
C ALA A 403 30.81 15.84 -9.61
N THR A 404 31.95 15.94 -10.29
CA THR A 404 32.47 14.86 -11.16
C THR A 404 32.90 13.64 -10.36
N GLU A 405 33.62 13.84 -9.25
CA GLU A 405 34.05 12.80 -8.30
C GLU A 405 32.86 12.03 -7.71
N MET A 406 31.82 12.75 -7.26
CA MET A 406 30.62 12.17 -6.66
C MET A 406 29.60 11.64 -7.67
N GLY A 407 29.78 11.95 -8.97
CA GLY A 407 28.81 11.62 -10.02
C GLY A 407 27.51 12.44 -10.00
N TYR A 408 27.55 13.64 -9.41
CA TYR A 408 26.42 14.59 -9.35
C TYR A 408 26.30 15.41 -10.64
N VAL A 409 25.07 15.87 -10.92
CA VAL A 409 24.80 16.76 -12.06
C VAL A 409 24.93 18.21 -11.62
N LEU A 410 25.71 19.00 -12.36
CA LEU A 410 25.92 20.42 -12.13
C LEU A 410 25.41 21.20 -13.35
N ARG A 411 24.57 22.21 -13.14
CA ARG A 411 24.04 23.12 -14.18
C ARG A 411 24.27 24.57 -13.76
N GLU A 412 24.50 25.43 -14.74
CA GLU A 412 24.45 26.89 -14.57
C GLU A 412 23.04 27.35 -14.96
N HIS A 413 22.42 28.21 -14.15
CA HIS A 413 21.09 28.77 -14.40
C HIS A 413 21.22 30.27 -14.68
N SER A 414 21.39 30.60 -15.97
CA SER A 414 21.73 31.94 -16.44
C SER A 414 20.74 33.04 -16.03
N GLU A 415 19.44 32.72 -15.92
CA GLU A 415 18.41 33.70 -15.58
C GLU A 415 18.43 34.16 -14.11
N SER A 416 19.00 33.37 -13.21
CA SER A 416 19.02 33.63 -11.76
C SER A 416 20.42 33.82 -11.18
N GLU A 417 21.45 33.81 -12.04
CA GLU A 417 22.87 33.75 -11.68
C GLU A 417 23.19 32.61 -10.68
N ALA A 418 22.39 31.53 -10.68
CA ALA A 418 22.53 30.43 -9.74
C ALA A 418 23.32 29.26 -10.33
N VAL A 419 23.98 28.51 -9.45
CA VAL A 419 24.54 27.20 -9.76
C VAL A 419 23.64 26.13 -9.14
N HIS A 420 23.08 25.28 -9.99
CA HIS A 420 22.21 24.19 -9.61
C HIS A 420 23.01 22.89 -9.51
N ILE A 421 22.92 22.20 -8.37
CA ILE A 421 23.51 20.87 -8.20
C ILE A 421 22.46 19.86 -7.74
N PHE A 422 22.45 18.68 -8.39
CA PHE A 422 21.56 17.57 -8.08
C PHE A 422 22.38 16.46 -7.42
N CYS A 423 22.25 16.31 -6.09
CA CYS A 423 23.02 15.32 -5.33
C CYS A 423 22.33 13.94 -5.30
N THR A 424 21.94 13.49 -6.50
CA THR A 424 21.33 12.19 -6.78
C THR A 424 22.38 11.18 -7.26
N PRO A 425 22.13 9.86 -7.15
CA PRO A 425 22.92 8.86 -7.86
C PRO A 425 23.06 9.16 -9.37
N LYS A 426 24.24 8.94 -9.95
CA LYS A 426 24.54 9.20 -11.38
C LYS A 426 23.56 8.56 -12.37
N ALA A 427 22.99 7.40 -12.03
CA ALA A 427 22.00 6.70 -12.86
C ALA A 427 20.61 7.36 -12.88
N ILE A 428 20.37 8.31 -11.97
CA ILE A 428 19.13 9.10 -11.87
C ILE A 428 19.35 10.48 -12.49
N GLY A 429 20.42 11.17 -12.10
CA GLY A 429 20.69 12.53 -12.57
C GLY A 429 19.60 13.53 -12.16
N ASP A 430 19.36 14.54 -12.99
CA ASP A 430 18.47 15.68 -12.70
C ASP A 430 16.96 15.40 -12.88
N VAL A 431 16.55 14.14 -13.10
CA VAL A 431 15.16 13.77 -13.42
C VAL A 431 14.24 13.52 -12.21
N ALA A 432 14.82 13.37 -11.01
CA ALA A 432 14.10 13.02 -9.78
C ALA A 432 14.42 14.01 -8.64
N GLY A 433 14.58 15.29 -8.99
CA GLY A 433 14.80 16.41 -8.08
C GLY A 433 16.04 16.29 -7.20
N GLY A 434 15.93 16.73 -5.95
CA GLY A 434 17.10 16.88 -5.07
C GLY A 434 17.98 18.07 -5.45
N LEU A 435 17.38 19.14 -5.95
CA LEU A 435 18.10 20.36 -6.33
C LEU A 435 18.63 21.11 -5.09
N ALA A 436 19.88 21.55 -5.14
CA ALA A 436 20.36 22.67 -4.34
C ALA A 436 20.64 23.86 -5.27
N SER A 437 19.98 24.98 -4.98
CA SER A 437 20.02 26.25 -5.71
C SER A 437 21.03 27.16 -5.01
N ILE A 438 22.22 27.32 -5.60
CA ILE A 438 23.35 28.01 -4.96
C ILE A 438 23.55 29.37 -5.61
N PHE A 439 23.32 30.43 -4.84
CA PHE A 439 23.40 31.83 -5.26
C PHE A 439 24.72 32.45 -4.77
N PRO A 440 25.73 32.62 -5.62
CA PRO A 440 26.95 33.32 -5.28
C PRO A 440 26.70 34.83 -5.17
N THR A 441 27.35 35.48 -4.20
CA THR A 441 27.41 36.95 -4.09
C THR A 441 28.84 37.42 -3.78
N ARG A 442 29.14 38.66 -4.18
CA ARG A 442 30.38 39.37 -3.79
C ARG A 442 30.27 40.06 -2.43
N ASP A 443 29.09 40.04 -1.80
CA ASP A 443 28.89 40.62 -0.46
C ASP A 443 29.83 39.98 0.58
N PRO A 444 30.23 40.73 1.63
CA PRO A 444 30.92 40.15 2.76
C PRO A 444 30.02 39.16 3.50
N PRO A 445 30.56 38.06 4.06
CA PRO A 445 29.76 37.06 4.76
C PRO A 445 29.13 37.66 6.03
N PRO A 446 27.83 37.45 6.27
CA PRO A 446 27.17 37.92 7.48
C PRO A 446 27.67 37.13 8.70
N LYS A 447 27.49 37.71 9.89
CA LYS A 447 27.52 36.93 11.13
C LYS A 447 26.45 35.83 11.02
N TYR A 448 26.82 34.59 11.31
CA TYR A 448 25.91 33.44 11.26
C TYR A 448 25.60 32.90 12.66
N ILE A 449 24.56 32.07 12.73
CA ILE A 449 24.24 31.15 13.82
C ILE A 449 24.19 29.73 13.26
N ARG A 450 24.23 28.71 14.13
CA ARG A 450 24.01 27.32 13.74
C ARG A 450 22.69 26.81 14.30
N ILE A 451 21.90 26.15 13.48
CA ILE A 451 20.65 25.47 13.87
C ILE A 451 20.75 24.02 13.44
N LYS A 452 20.16 23.10 14.22
CA LYS A 452 20.12 21.68 13.91
C LYS A 452 18.99 21.42 12.90
N THR A 453 19.35 21.05 11.69
CA THR A 453 18.43 20.80 10.57
C THR A 453 18.71 19.43 9.98
N ASN A 454 17.69 18.58 9.90
CA ASN A 454 17.80 17.16 9.51
C ASN A 454 18.92 16.40 10.25
N GLY A 455 19.15 16.75 11.51
CA GLY A 455 20.12 16.09 12.39
C GLY A 455 21.51 16.75 12.43
N MET A 456 21.84 17.65 11.50
CA MET A 456 23.17 18.29 11.39
C MET A 456 23.12 19.79 11.72
N TRP A 457 24.24 20.35 12.17
CA TRP A 457 24.36 21.79 12.48
C TRP A 457 24.74 22.59 11.23
N VAL A 458 23.84 23.43 10.73
CA VAL A 458 24.03 24.19 9.47
C VAL A 458 24.04 25.69 9.73
N ARG A 459 24.74 26.47 8.89
CA ARG A 459 24.85 27.93 9.00
C ARG A 459 23.60 28.66 8.49
N TYR A 460 23.09 29.56 9.31
CA TYR A 460 21.98 30.50 9.01
C TYR A 460 22.41 31.93 9.35
N PRO A 461 21.88 32.97 8.67
CA PRO A 461 22.23 34.35 9.02
C PRO A 461 21.81 34.69 10.46
N ARG A 462 22.60 35.48 11.20
CA ARG A 462 22.32 35.79 12.63
C ARG A 462 21.00 36.55 12.84
N ASN A 463 20.52 37.26 11.82
CA ASN A 463 19.22 37.91 11.79
C ASN A 463 18.12 37.03 11.14
N LEU A 464 18.26 35.70 11.16
CA LEU A 464 17.34 34.73 10.55
C LEU A 464 15.86 35.07 10.73
N PHE A 465 15.42 35.35 11.95
CA PHE A 465 14.02 35.65 12.24
C PHE A 465 13.53 36.90 11.52
N GLN A 466 14.36 37.94 11.36
CA GLN A 466 14.00 39.13 10.58
C GLN A 466 13.92 38.80 9.09
N VAL A 467 14.85 37.99 8.57
CA VAL A 467 14.84 37.54 7.15
C VAL A 467 13.57 36.74 6.85
N ILE A 468 13.23 35.79 7.73
CA ILE A 468 12.00 34.98 7.63
C ILE A 468 10.76 35.88 7.73
N MET A 469 10.70 36.78 8.70
CA MET A 469 9.54 37.66 8.92
C MET A 469 9.34 38.66 7.77
N ASN A 470 10.41 39.17 7.17
CA ASN A 470 10.35 40.03 5.99
C ASN A 470 9.85 39.28 4.74
N PHE A 471 10.17 37.99 4.61
CA PHE A 471 9.82 37.19 3.43
C PHE A 471 8.44 36.52 3.55
N TYR A 472 8.08 36.03 4.74
CA TYR A 472 6.88 35.22 5.02
C TYR A 472 5.82 35.96 5.87
N GLY A 473 6.13 37.14 6.40
CA GLY A 473 5.25 37.92 7.28
C GLY A 473 5.28 37.46 8.75
N HIS A 474 4.61 38.20 9.63
CA HIS A 474 4.58 37.93 11.08
C HIS A 474 4.05 36.53 11.45
N GLY A 475 3.11 35.99 10.66
CA GLY A 475 2.50 34.68 10.89
C GLY A 475 3.34 33.47 10.47
N TYR A 476 4.64 33.61 10.18
CA TYR A 476 5.48 32.57 9.56
C TYR A 476 5.52 31.21 10.27
N LEU A 477 5.25 31.16 11.58
CA LEU A 477 5.20 29.92 12.35
C LEU A 477 3.93 29.09 12.11
N GLU A 478 2.84 29.68 11.58
CA GLU A 478 1.61 28.95 11.28
C GLU A 478 1.85 27.83 10.26
N HIS A 479 1.15 26.69 10.39
CA HIS A 479 1.22 25.57 9.44
C HIS A 479 0.41 25.85 8.16
N LYS A 480 0.85 26.85 7.40
CA LYS A 480 0.37 27.19 6.05
C LYS A 480 1.54 27.23 5.08
N MET A 481 1.25 27.06 3.79
CA MET A 481 2.18 27.44 2.73
C MET A 481 2.08 28.95 2.49
N TYR A 482 3.22 29.60 2.31
CA TYR A 482 3.30 31.04 2.13
C TYR A 482 3.46 31.39 0.65
N ARG A 483 2.33 31.62 -0.02
CA ARG A 483 2.30 32.52 -1.18
C ARG A 483 1.98 33.92 -0.69
N LYS A 484 2.39 34.96 -1.44
CA LYS A 484 1.79 36.29 -1.27
C LYS A 484 0.28 36.15 -1.49
N ASN A 485 -0.48 36.36 -0.42
CA ASN A 485 -1.94 36.54 -0.34
C ASN A 485 -2.85 35.30 -0.15
N ASP A 486 -2.40 34.06 -0.32
CA ASP A 486 -3.27 32.87 -0.21
C ASP A 486 -2.85 31.85 0.85
N ALA A 487 -3.83 31.40 1.66
CA ALA A 487 -3.71 30.20 2.48
C ALA A 487 -4.04 28.96 1.64
N ILE A 488 -3.13 27.98 1.59
CA ILE A 488 -3.31 26.77 0.79
C ILE A 488 -3.96 25.67 1.64
N HIS A 489 -5.18 25.29 1.27
CA HIS A 489 -5.88 24.10 1.74
C HIS A 489 -5.58 22.89 0.82
N CYS A 490 -5.85 21.66 1.26
CA CYS A 490 -5.80 20.52 0.35
C CYS A 490 -6.86 20.69 -0.74
N LYS A 491 -6.43 20.82 -1.99
CA LYS A 491 -7.31 21.08 -3.14
C LYS A 491 -7.90 19.80 -3.75
N ILE A 492 -7.38 18.63 -3.38
CA ILE A 492 -7.75 17.34 -3.95
C ILE A 492 -8.40 16.49 -2.85
N LYS A 493 -9.72 16.35 -2.91
CA LYS A 493 -10.49 15.42 -2.07
C LYS A 493 -10.07 13.97 -2.38
N GLY A 494 -9.87 13.12 -1.37
CA GLY A 494 -9.45 11.73 -1.58
C GLY A 494 -7.94 11.57 -1.83
N HIS A 495 -7.13 12.60 -1.55
CA HIS A 495 -5.68 12.55 -1.74
C HIS A 495 -4.92 12.34 -0.42
N ASN A 496 -4.32 11.16 -0.26
CA ASN A 496 -3.69 10.71 0.98
C ASN A 496 -2.55 11.61 1.54
N ALA A 497 -1.94 12.45 0.69
CA ALA A 497 -0.85 13.34 1.04
C ALA A 497 -1.30 14.77 1.42
N CYS A 498 -2.58 15.00 1.69
CA CYS A 498 -3.09 16.30 2.17
C CYS A 498 -2.33 16.83 3.39
N LEU A 499 -2.04 18.13 3.38
CA LEU A 499 -1.71 18.87 4.60
C LEU A 499 -2.95 18.92 5.52
N PRO A 500 -2.80 18.73 6.85
CA PRO A 500 -3.95 18.73 7.76
C PRO A 500 -4.65 20.09 7.79
N ASN A 501 -5.99 20.09 7.78
CA ASN A 501 -6.77 21.31 7.91
C ASN A 501 -6.90 21.73 9.38
N PHE A 502 -5.98 22.56 9.85
CA PHE A 502 -5.98 23.03 11.25
C PHE A 502 -7.11 24.03 11.59
N LYS A 503 -7.83 24.60 10.61
CA LYS A 503 -8.94 25.54 10.89
C LYS A 503 -10.16 24.90 11.56
N SER A 504 -10.35 23.59 11.40
CA SER A 504 -11.52 22.87 11.92
C SER A 504 -11.25 21.98 13.13
N LEU A 505 -9.99 21.85 13.59
CA LEU A 505 -9.61 20.75 14.47
C LEU A 505 -9.46 21.08 15.95
N PHE A 506 -9.16 22.33 16.33
CA PHE A 506 -9.22 22.73 17.75
C PHE A 506 -9.54 24.21 17.94
N ASN A 507 -10.42 24.48 18.92
CA ASN A 507 -10.63 25.80 19.52
C ASN A 507 -9.38 26.23 20.34
N GLY A 508 -8.26 26.51 19.67
CA GLY A 508 -7.08 27.14 20.25
C GLY A 508 -6.18 26.27 21.15
N LYS A 509 -6.29 24.94 21.13
CA LYS A 509 -5.40 24.03 21.88
C LYS A 509 -4.68 23.10 20.91
N GLY A 510 -3.35 23.20 20.86
CA GLY A 510 -2.54 22.59 19.81
C GLY A 510 -2.33 21.08 19.97
N GLY A 511 -2.01 20.42 18.85
CA GLY A 511 -1.46 19.07 18.79
C GLY A 511 -0.17 19.06 17.96
N THR A 512 0.74 18.14 18.26
CA THR A 512 1.97 17.93 17.48
C THR A 512 1.69 17.17 16.19
N TYR A 513 2.67 17.17 15.27
CA TYR A 513 2.59 16.60 13.91
C TYR A 513 2.25 15.08 13.80
N GLN A 514 2.11 14.39 14.94
CA GLN A 514 1.93 12.94 15.01
C GLN A 514 0.47 12.46 14.91
N GLU A 515 -0.52 13.28 15.28
CA GLU A 515 -1.86 12.75 15.62
C GLU A 515 -2.95 12.91 14.56
N TYR A 516 -2.73 13.66 13.47
CA TYR A 516 -3.75 13.82 12.43
C TYR A 516 -3.63 12.82 11.29
N PHE A 517 -4.53 11.85 11.36
CA PHE A 517 -4.68 10.71 10.46
C PHE A 517 -5.03 11.12 9.03
N CYS A 518 -4.41 10.39 8.11
CA CYS A 518 -4.98 9.75 6.91
C CYS A 518 -6.49 9.95 6.69
N GLU A 519 -6.92 10.18 5.45
CA GLU A 519 -8.32 9.92 5.07
C GLU A 519 -8.65 8.44 5.35
N ILE A 520 -9.83 8.20 5.93
CA ILE A 520 -10.39 6.87 6.20
C ILE A 520 -11.26 6.45 5.03
#